data_AF-A0A849V826-F1
#
_entry.id   AF-A0A849V826-F1
#
_cell.length_a   1.000
_cell.length_b   1.000
_cell.length_c   1.000
_cell.angle_alpha   90.00
_cell.angle_beta   90.00
_cell.angle_gamma   90.00
#
_symmetry.space_group_name_H-M   'P 1'
#
loop_
_entity.id
_entity.type
_entity.pdbx_description
1 polymer ?
#
loop_
_entity_poly.entity_id
_entity_poly.type
_entity_poly.pdbx_seq_one_letter_code
_entity_poly.pdbx_strand_id
1 'polypeptide(L)'
;MTTKQKRYEALVQVYHGELYRFAYWLCQDPTVAEDLVQETFLRAWRSLDSLQDNNAAKPWLLTIIRRENARRFERKQFDYADVENDTLIDNTSASLDEEMEQTVIQRQINKLSVEYREPLLLQVVMGCSGEEIAEILELNKNTVMTRLYRARNQLKDALTEHQEPLKGAQN
;
A
#
# COMPACT_ATOMS: atom_id res chain seq x y z
N MET A 1 19.80 1.69 -26.92
CA MET A 1 18.75 1.14 -26.03
C MET A 1 17.75 0.36 -26.85
N THR A 2 17.44 -0.87 -26.46
CA THR A 2 16.41 -1.70 -27.12
C THR A 2 15.01 -1.13 -26.85
N THR A 3 14.01 -1.41 -27.70
CA THR A 3 12.62 -0.98 -27.48
C THR A 3 12.08 -1.45 -26.13
N LYS A 4 12.46 -2.67 -25.70
CA LYS A 4 12.13 -3.23 -24.38
C LYS A 4 12.72 -2.40 -23.24
N GLN A 5 13.99 -2.02 -23.35
CA GLN A 5 14.67 -1.18 -22.36
C GLN A 5 13.98 0.18 -22.19
N LYS A 6 13.66 0.87 -23.29
CA LYS A 6 12.98 2.17 -23.22
C LYS A 6 11.60 2.09 -22.58
N ARG A 7 10.83 1.04 -22.90
CA ARG A 7 9.51 0.78 -22.29
C ARG A 7 9.64 0.57 -20.78
N TYR A 8 10.64 -0.21 -20.36
CA TYR A 8 10.90 -0.45 -18.95
C TYR A 8 11.30 0.82 -18.20
N GLU A 9 12.26 1.58 -18.73
CA GLU A 9 12.72 2.84 -18.12
C GLU A 9 11.55 3.83 -17.95
N ALA A 10 10.67 3.93 -18.95
CA ALA A 10 9.46 4.75 -18.86
C ALA A 10 8.51 4.27 -17.73
N LEU A 11 8.32 2.96 -17.56
CA LEU A 11 7.51 2.42 -16.45
C LEU A 11 8.12 2.75 -15.09
N VAL A 12 9.43 2.55 -14.93
CA VAL A 12 10.13 2.86 -13.67
C VAL A 12 10.00 4.34 -13.37
N GLN A 13 10.29 5.21 -14.33
CA GLN A 13 10.23 6.66 -14.15
C GLN A 13 8.83 7.15 -13.73
N VAL A 14 7.78 6.58 -14.32
CA VAL A 14 6.39 6.99 -14.02
C VAL A 14 5.89 6.41 -12.70
N TYR A 15 6.14 5.13 -12.44
CA TYR A 15 5.44 4.40 -11.36
C TYR A 15 6.27 4.17 -10.09
N HIS A 16 7.58 4.40 -10.10
CA HIS A 16 8.42 4.11 -8.93
C HIS A 16 7.93 4.83 -7.67
N GLY A 17 7.68 6.14 -7.74
CA GLY A 17 7.24 6.91 -6.57
C GLY A 17 5.89 6.46 -6.00
N GLU A 18 4.91 6.16 -6.86
CA GLU A 18 3.61 5.66 -6.42
C GLU A 18 3.71 4.24 -5.83
N LEU A 19 4.49 3.35 -6.47
CA LEU A 19 4.70 1.99 -5.96
C LEU A 19 5.46 1.99 -4.64
N TYR A 20 6.45 2.86 -4.46
CA TYR A 20 7.14 3.03 -3.19
C TYR A 20 6.21 3.49 -2.09
N ARG A 21 5.39 4.52 -2.34
CA ARG A 21 4.38 4.97 -1.38
C ARG A 21 3.43 3.85 -0.99
N PHE A 22 2.94 3.09 -1.98
CA PHE A 22 2.07 1.94 -1.73
C PHE A 22 2.77 0.84 -0.95
N ALA A 23 4.01 0.49 -1.30
CA ALA A 23 4.82 -0.49 -0.58
C ALA A 23 5.02 -0.07 0.88
N TYR A 24 5.34 1.20 1.13
CA TYR A 24 5.49 1.75 2.48
C TYR A 24 4.20 1.64 3.29
N TRP A 25 3.04 1.90 2.68
CA TRP A 25 1.74 1.66 3.31
C TRP A 25 1.48 0.18 3.66
N LEU A 26 2.08 -0.76 2.92
CA LEU A 26 1.92 -2.19 3.19
C LEU A 26 2.86 -2.70 4.30
N CYS A 27 4.10 -2.21 4.35
CA CYS A 27 5.15 -2.79 5.21
C CYS A 27 5.63 -1.90 6.36
N GLN A 28 5.41 -0.59 6.29
CA GLN A 28 5.84 0.40 7.29
C GLN A 28 7.35 0.46 7.59
N ASP A 29 8.17 -0.10 6.71
CA ASP A 29 9.61 -0.08 6.84
C ASP A 29 10.19 0.40 5.50
N PRO A 30 10.96 1.51 5.48
CA PRO A 30 11.53 2.05 4.24
C PRO A 30 12.38 1.04 3.48
N THR A 31 13.21 0.27 4.18
CA THR A 31 14.10 -0.72 3.57
C THR A 31 13.31 -1.85 2.92
N VAL A 32 12.25 -2.30 3.61
CA VAL A 32 11.33 -3.31 3.08
C VAL A 32 10.55 -2.78 1.88
N ALA A 33 10.13 -1.51 1.93
CA ALA A 33 9.40 -0.89 0.84
C ALA A 33 10.27 -0.77 -0.42
N GLU A 34 11.52 -0.34 -0.27
CA GLU A 34 12.50 -0.30 -1.36
C GLU A 34 12.73 -1.69 -1.97
N ASP A 35 13.00 -2.69 -1.15
CA ASP A 35 13.20 -4.07 -1.60
C ASP A 35 11.99 -4.61 -2.36
N LEU A 36 10.78 -4.33 -1.85
CA LEU A 36 9.54 -4.77 -2.47
C LEU A 36 9.33 -4.11 -3.84
N VAL A 37 9.65 -2.82 -3.98
CA VAL A 37 9.60 -2.11 -5.27
C VAL A 37 10.65 -2.64 -6.23
N GLN A 38 11.87 -2.90 -5.75
CA GLN A 38 12.94 -3.47 -6.57
C GLN A 38 12.57 -4.84 -7.13
N GLU A 39 12.10 -5.78 -6.29
CA GLU A 39 11.66 -7.10 -6.75
C GLU A 39 10.47 -6.98 -7.72
N THR A 40 9.56 -6.02 -7.48
CA THR A 40 8.45 -5.72 -8.40
C THR A 40 8.95 -5.33 -9.78
N PHE A 41 9.91 -4.41 -9.86
CA PHE A 41 10.46 -4.00 -11.15
C PHE A 41 11.35 -5.06 -11.79
N LEU A 42 12.05 -5.89 -11.02
CA LEU A 42 12.78 -7.05 -11.55
C LEU A 42 11.83 -8.07 -12.18
N ARG A 43 10.69 -8.34 -11.53
CA ARG A 43 9.61 -9.17 -12.07
C ARG A 43 9.02 -8.53 -13.32
N ALA A 44 8.70 -7.23 -13.27
CA ALA A 44 8.16 -6.50 -14.40
C ALA A 44 9.09 -6.55 -15.61
N TRP A 45 10.41 -6.44 -15.44
CA TRP A 45 11.38 -6.60 -16.53
C TRP A 45 11.28 -7.96 -17.23
N ARG A 46 11.17 -9.04 -16.44
CA ARG A 46 11.06 -10.41 -16.96
C ARG A 46 9.76 -10.62 -17.73
N SER A 47 8.65 -10.04 -17.26
CA SER A 47 7.31 -10.19 -17.85
C SER A 47 6.87 -9.02 -18.73
N LEU A 48 7.76 -8.07 -19.07
CA LEU A 48 7.38 -6.83 -19.76
C LEU A 48 6.67 -7.08 -21.11
N ASP A 49 7.02 -8.18 -21.77
CA ASP A 49 6.42 -8.54 -23.05
C ASP A 49 4.96 -9.03 -22.91
N SER A 50 4.50 -9.36 -21.70
CA SER A 50 3.08 -9.64 -21.43
C SER A 50 2.22 -8.39 -21.32
N LEU A 51 2.83 -7.22 -21.06
CA LEU A 51 2.12 -5.95 -21.00
C LEU A 51 1.93 -5.43 -22.43
N GLN A 52 0.73 -5.64 -22.99
CA GLN A 52 0.40 -5.24 -24.36
C GLN A 52 -0.24 -3.85 -24.41
N ASP A 53 -1.06 -3.51 -23.42
CA ASP A 53 -1.72 -2.21 -23.30
C ASP A 53 -1.03 -1.34 -22.25
N ASN A 54 -0.65 -0.12 -22.62
CA ASN A 54 -0.04 0.83 -21.70
C ASN A 54 -1.04 1.33 -20.64
N ASN A 55 -2.34 1.37 -20.94
CA ASN A 55 -3.36 1.75 -19.96
C ASN A 55 -3.47 0.73 -18.82
N ALA A 56 -3.10 -0.53 -19.09
CA ALA A 56 -3.07 -1.59 -18.09
C ALA A 56 -1.79 -1.59 -17.24
N ALA A 57 -0.81 -0.71 -17.49
CA ALA A 57 0.48 -0.74 -16.82
C ALA A 57 0.36 -0.61 -15.28
N LYS A 58 -0.47 0.31 -14.81
CA LYS A 58 -0.70 0.54 -13.37
C LYS A 58 -1.33 -0.67 -12.66
N PRO A 59 -2.50 -1.18 -13.07
CA PRO A 59 -3.10 -2.36 -12.44
C PRO A 59 -2.21 -3.61 -12.57
N TRP A 60 -1.46 -3.74 -13.68
CA TRP A 60 -0.50 -4.82 -13.87
C TRP A 60 0.65 -4.77 -12.85
N LEU A 61 1.28 -3.60 -12.65
CA LEU A 61 2.32 -3.41 -11.64
C LEU A 61 1.79 -3.63 -10.21
N LEU A 62 0.57 -3.16 -9.93
CA LEU A 62 -0.08 -3.37 -8.63
C LEU A 62 -0.37 -4.85 -8.35
N THR A 63 -0.66 -5.63 -9.39
CA THR A 63 -0.80 -7.08 -9.28
C THR A 63 0.54 -7.74 -8.93
N ILE A 64 1.65 -7.29 -9.55
CA ILE A 64 2.99 -7.81 -9.27
C ILE A 64 3.38 -7.52 -7.82
N ILE A 65 3.31 -6.27 -7.38
CA ILE A 65 3.78 -5.87 -6.04
C ILE A 65 2.98 -6.55 -4.93
N ARG A 66 1.66 -6.72 -5.10
CA ARG A 66 0.82 -7.47 -4.17
C ARG A 66 1.27 -8.93 -4.05
N ARG A 67 1.58 -9.58 -5.17
CA ARG A 67 2.06 -10.97 -5.18
C ARG A 67 3.46 -11.08 -4.57
N GLU A 68 4.34 -10.11 -4.77
CA GLU A 68 5.64 -10.07 -4.06
C GLU A 68 5.48 -9.88 -2.55
N ASN A 69 4.57 -8.99 -2.13
CA ASN A 69 4.27 -8.78 -0.72
C ASN A 69 3.71 -10.06 -0.08
N ALA A 70 2.77 -10.75 -0.73
CA ALA A 70 2.24 -12.03 -0.24
C ALA A 70 3.34 -13.10 -0.12
N ARG A 71 4.23 -13.21 -1.12
CA ARG A 71 5.37 -14.14 -1.11
C ARG A 71 6.34 -13.90 0.05
N ARG A 72 6.47 -12.65 0.53
CA ARG A 72 7.29 -12.32 1.71
C ARG A 72 6.75 -12.99 2.97
N PHE A 73 5.44 -13.16 3.11
CA PHE A 73 4.82 -13.84 4.25
C PHE A 73 4.86 -15.37 4.12
N GLU A 74 4.83 -15.92 2.90
CA GLU A 74 4.94 -17.37 2.65
C GLU A 74 6.36 -17.91 2.88
N ARG A 75 7.37 -17.11 2.52
CA ARG A 75 8.78 -17.39 2.81
C ARG A 75 9.02 -17.07 4.28
N LYS A 76 8.69 -18.03 5.17
CA LYS A 76 8.95 -17.97 6.61
C LYS A 76 10.13 -17.05 6.93
N GLN A 77 9.85 -15.92 7.58
CA GLN A 77 10.89 -15.10 8.19
C GLN A 77 11.71 -16.03 9.08
N PHE A 78 12.99 -16.19 8.76
CA PHE A 78 13.94 -16.61 9.78
C PHE A 78 13.89 -15.52 10.83
N ASP A 79 13.42 -15.89 12.01
CA ASP A 79 13.27 -15.05 13.20
C ASP A 79 14.68 -14.55 13.59
N TYR A 80 15.10 -13.43 13.00
CA TYR A 80 16.14 -12.61 13.59
C TYR A 80 15.41 -11.66 14.54
N ALA A 81 15.42 -12.07 15.80
CA ALA A 81 14.86 -11.40 16.95
C ALA A 81 15.16 -9.90 16.97
N ASP A 82 14.16 -9.14 17.43
CA ASP A 82 14.24 -7.82 18.06
C ASP A 82 15.50 -7.02 17.76
N VAL A 83 15.49 -6.35 16.61
CA VAL A 83 16.14 -5.05 16.53
C VAL A 83 15.03 -4.03 16.67
N GLU A 84 14.98 -3.39 17.83
CA GLU A 84 14.27 -2.12 18.03
C GLU A 84 14.68 -1.20 16.88
N ASN A 85 13.83 -1.12 15.85
CA ASN A 85 13.97 -0.14 14.79
C ASN A 85 13.57 1.19 15.41
N ASP A 86 14.57 1.88 15.97
CA ASP A 86 14.46 3.31 16.24
C ASP A 86 14.18 3.97 14.88
N THR A 87 12.92 4.35 14.68
CA THR A 87 12.44 4.96 13.45
C THR A 87 13.23 6.23 13.18
N LEU A 88 14.17 6.17 12.24
CA LEU A 88 14.75 7.36 11.64
C LEU A 88 13.68 8.02 10.76
N ILE A 89 12.97 8.97 11.37
CA ILE A 89 12.05 9.88 10.70
C ILE A 89 12.88 10.76 9.76
N ASP A 90 12.72 10.54 8.45
CA ASP A 90 13.29 11.41 7.44
C ASP A 90 12.52 12.73 7.44
N ASN A 91 13.15 13.77 8.00
CA ASN A 91 12.59 15.11 8.17
C ASN A 91 12.34 15.78 6.81
N THR A 92 11.19 15.51 6.21
CA THR A 92 10.58 16.40 5.21
C THR A 92 9.49 17.21 5.89
N SER A 93 9.64 18.53 5.85
CA SER A 93 8.85 19.54 6.56
C SER A 93 7.35 19.47 6.25
N ALA A 94 6.62 18.59 6.93
CA ALA A 94 5.20 18.72 7.21
C ALA A 94 5.04 19.31 8.62
N SER A 95 3.95 20.02 8.88
CA SER A 95 3.70 20.55 10.22
C SER A 95 3.53 19.41 11.22
N LEU A 96 4.03 19.56 12.46
CA LEU A 96 3.98 18.52 13.51
C LEU A 96 2.57 17.95 13.74
N ASP A 97 1.53 18.74 13.47
CA ASP A 97 0.13 18.32 13.56
C ASP A 97 -0.28 17.37 12.41
N GLU A 98 0.19 17.60 11.18
CA GLU A 98 -0.04 16.71 10.02
C GLU A 98 0.67 15.36 10.19
N GLU A 99 1.86 15.38 10.79
CA GLU A 99 2.64 14.18 11.09
C GLU A 99 1.91 13.31 12.14
N MET A 100 1.38 13.93 13.18
CA MET A 100 0.61 13.25 14.23
C MET A 100 -0.73 12.69 13.72
N GLU A 101 -1.46 13.42 12.88
CA GLU A 101 -2.71 12.96 12.25
C GLU A 101 -2.49 11.85 11.21
N GLN A 102 -1.48 11.97 10.34
CA GLN A 102 -1.10 10.89 9.42
C GLN A 102 -0.78 9.61 10.17
N THR A 103 -0.12 9.73 11.32
CA THR A 103 0.21 8.56 12.14
C THR A 103 -1.05 7.90 12.72
N VAL A 104 -2.07 8.65 13.13
CA VAL A 104 -3.33 8.07 13.67
C VAL A 104 -4.10 7.33 12.58
N ILE A 105 -4.33 7.95 11.42
CA ILE A 105 -5.05 7.31 10.30
C ILE A 105 -4.29 6.06 9.85
N GLN A 106 -2.97 6.15 9.71
CA GLN A 106 -2.15 5.02 9.30
C GLN A 106 -2.23 3.85 10.31
N ARG A 107 -2.15 4.14 11.61
CA ARG A 107 -2.35 3.12 12.65
C ARG A 107 -3.72 2.45 12.55
N GLN A 108 -4.81 3.21 12.34
CA GLN A 108 -6.15 2.60 12.23
C GLN A 108 -6.28 1.76 10.96
N ILE A 109 -5.72 2.20 9.82
CA ILE A 109 -5.68 1.41 8.59
C ILE A 109 -4.96 0.08 8.81
N ASN A 110 -3.87 0.06 9.58
CA ASN A 110 -3.13 -1.18 9.86
C ASN A 110 -3.89 -2.16 10.77
N LYS A 111 -4.80 -1.67 11.61
CA LYS A 111 -5.67 -2.53 12.42
C LYS A 111 -6.73 -3.24 11.58
N LEU A 112 -7.07 -2.73 10.39
CA LEU A 112 -7.97 -3.43 9.48
C LEU A 112 -7.37 -4.78 9.06
N SER A 113 -8.20 -5.81 8.97
CA SER A 113 -7.79 -7.07 8.36
C SER A 113 -7.36 -6.84 6.91
N VAL A 114 -6.44 -7.69 6.42
CA VAL A 114 -5.86 -7.55 5.07
C VAL A 114 -6.94 -7.45 3.98
N GLU A 115 -8.04 -8.19 4.14
CA GLU A 115 -9.16 -8.17 3.18
C GLU A 115 -9.90 -6.83 3.09
N TYR A 116 -9.84 -5.99 4.11
CA TYR A 116 -10.41 -4.63 4.10
C TYR A 116 -9.35 -3.58 3.79
N ARG A 117 -8.13 -3.79 4.30
CA ARG A 117 -6.99 -2.89 4.13
C ARG A 117 -6.53 -2.79 2.68
N GLU A 118 -6.34 -3.92 1.99
CA GLU A 118 -5.82 -3.95 0.62
C GLU A 118 -6.71 -3.19 -0.38
N PRO A 119 -8.04 -3.47 -0.49
CA PRO A 119 -8.90 -2.71 -1.38
C PRO A 119 -8.90 -1.22 -1.05
N LEU A 120 -8.90 -0.87 0.24
CA LEU A 120 -8.92 0.52 0.67
C LEU A 120 -7.64 1.25 0.24
N LEU A 121 -6.47 0.66 0.46
CA LEU A 121 -5.20 1.25 0.05
C LEU A 121 -5.11 1.41 -1.47
N LEU A 122 -5.55 0.42 -2.25
CA LEU A 122 -5.63 0.55 -3.70
C LEU A 122 -6.54 1.71 -4.12
N GLN A 123 -7.65 1.93 -3.43
CA GLN A 123 -8.54 3.05 -3.73
C GLN A 123 -7.95 4.40 -3.33
N VAL A 124 -7.45 4.55 -2.10
CA VAL A 124 -7.07 5.86 -1.55
C VAL A 124 -5.63 6.28 -1.87
N VAL A 125 -4.70 5.33 -1.94
CA VAL A 125 -3.28 5.62 -2.25
C VAL A 125 -3.02 5.57 -3.74
N MET A 126 -3.63 4.58 -4.42
CA MET A 126 -3.40 4.37 -5.86
C MET A 126 -4.51 4.95 -6.73
N GLY A 127 -5.63 5.42 -6.18
CA GLY A 127 -6.72 6.00 -6.96
C GLY A 127 -7.44 4.98 -7.86
N CYS A 128 -7.32 3.69 -7.57
CA CYS A 128 -7.94 2.65 -8.39
C CYS A 128 -9.46 2.67 -8.28
N SER A 129 -10.12 2.47 -9.41
CA SER A 129 -11.55 2.23 -9.49
C SER A 129 -11.94 0.88 -8.88
N GLY A 130 -13.22 0.70 -8.55
CA GLY A 130 -13.71 -0.59 -8.04
C GLY A 130 -13.56 -1.74 -9.05
N GLU A 131 -13.49 -1.44 -10.35
CA GLU A 131 -13.25 -2.41 -11.42
C GLU A 131 -11.79 -2.85 -11.45
N GLU A 132 -10.85 -1.90 -11.47
CA GLU A 132 -9.42 -2.21 -11.41
C GLU A 132 -9.07 -2.98 -10.12
N ILE A 133 -9.65 -2.60 -8.98
CA ILE A 133 -9.43 -3.32 -7.71
C ILE A 133 -9.96 -4.75 -7.82
N ALA A 134 -11.09 -4.98 -8.47
CA ALA A 134 -11.65 -6.32 -8.67
C ALA A 134 -10.70 -7.19 -9.51
N GLU A 135 -10.09 -6.63 -10.55
CA GLU A 135 -9.09 -7.31 -11.37
C GLU A 135 -7.80 -7.60 -10.59
N ILE A 136 -7.23 -6.59 -9.92
CA ILE A 136 -5.99 -6.70 -9.12
C ILE A 136 -6.13 -7.73 -7.99
N LEU A 137 -7.30 -7.75 -7.35
CA LEU A 137 -7.58 -8.64 -6.22
C LEU A 137 -8.12 -10.00 -6.63
N GLU A 138 -8.46 -10.20 -7.91
CA GLU A 138 -9.13 -11.39 -8.44
C GLU A 138 -10.46 -11.67 -7.71
N LEU A 139 -11.30 -10.63 -7.55
CA LEU A 139 -12.58 -10.66 -6.83
C LEU A 139 -13.73 -10.16 -7.69
N ASN A 140 -14.97 -10.44 -7.27
CA ASN A 140 -16.14 -9.78 -7.84
C ASN A 140 -16.20 -8.31 -7.41
N LYS A 141 -16.54 -7.40 -8.33
CA LYS A 141 -16.78 -5.97 -8.07
C LYS A 141 -17.71 -5.74 -6.87
N ASN A 142 -18.78 -6.51 -6.72
CA ASN A 142 -19.70 -6.38 -5.57
C ASN A 142 -19.01 -6.69 -4.24
N THR A 143 -18.11 -7.67 -4.22
CA THR A 143 -17.29 -8.01 -3.05
C THR A 143 -16.34 -6.87 -2.72
N VAL A 144 -15.70 -6.28 -3.73
CA VAL A 144 -14.84 -5.11 -3.57
C VAL A 144 -15.62 -3.93 -2.97
N MET A 145 -16.79 -3.60 -3.54
CA MET A 145 -17.62 -2.50 -3.04
C MET A 145 -18.05 -2.73 -1.58
N THR A 146 -18.42 -3.97 -1.24
CA THR A 146 -18.78 -4.33 0.14
C THR A 146 -17.60 -4.21 1.09
N ARG A 147 -16.40 -4.68 0.69
CA ARG A 147 -15.17 -4.57 1.48
C ARG A 147 -14.76 -3.12 1.70
N LEU A 148 -14.80 -2.30 0.66
CA LEU A 148 -14.52 -0.86 0.74
C LEU A 148 -15.49 -0.14 1.67
N TYR A 149 -16.79 -0.45 1.57
CA TYR A 149 -17.80 0.11 2.48
C TYR A 149 -17.50 -0.25 3.93
N ARG A 150 -17.24 -1.52 4.22
CA ARG A 150 -16.89 -1.98 5.58
C ARG A 150 -15.59 -1.37 6.10
N ALA A 151 -14.56 -1.28 5.25
CA ALA A 151 -13.28 -0.66 5.60
C ALA A 151 -13.47 0.81 6.01
N ARG A 152 -14.24 1.58 5.24
CA ARG A 152 -14.53 2.99 5.57
C ARG A 152 -15.33 3.14 6.86
N ASN A 153 -16.32 2.27 7.11
CA ASN A 153 -17.08 2.31 8.36
C ASN A 153 -16.20 1.98 9.57
N GLN A 154 -15.38 0.93 9.49
CA GLN A 154 -14.47 0.58 10.58
C GLN A 154 -13.48 1.71 10.89
N LEU A 155 -12.96 2.40 9.87
CA LEU A 155 -12.13 3.58 10.09
C LEU A 155 -12.89 4.74 10.71
N LYS A 156 -14.11 5.00 10.24
CA LYS A 156 -14.96 6.05 10.80
C LYS A 156 -15.23 5.79 12.29
N ASP A 157 -15.61 4.57 12.64
CA ASP A 157 -15.91 4.18 14.01
C ASP A 157 -14.66 4.33 14.89
N ALA A 158 -13.51 3.79 14.44
CA ALA A 158 -12.24 3.90 15.16
C ALA A 158 -11.75 5.35 15.35
N LEU A 159 -11.98 6.23 14.38
CA LEU A 159 -11.61 7.65 14.49
C LEU A 159 -12.60 8.43 15.36
N THR A 160 -13.88 8.04 15.41
CA THR A 160 -14.90 8.69 16.24
C THR A 160 -14.73 8.31 17.72
N GLU A 161 -14.39 7.06 18.03
CA GLU A 161 -14.08 6.61 19.40
C GLU A 161 -12.86 7.35 19.98
N HIS A 162 -11.86 7.69 19.15
CA HIS A 162 -10.71 8.50 19.57
C HIS A 162 -11.03 10.00 19.74
N GLN A 163 -12.21 10.46 19.32
CA GLN A 163 -12.65 11.85 19.45
C GLN A 163 -13.57 12.10 20.66
N GLU A 164 -13.95 11.09 21.46
CA GLU A 164 -14.63 11.36 22.73
C GLU A 164 -13.65 12.03 23.72
N PRO A 165 -13.84 13.31 24.07
CA PRO A 165 -13.07 13.90 25.15
C PRO A 165 -13.50 13.22 26.45
N LEU A 166 -12.53 12.99 27.35
CA LEU A 166 -12.73 12.66 28.76
C LEU A 166 -13.71 13.64 29.41
N LYS A 167 -15.03 13.41 29.24
CA LYS A 167 -16.07 14.07 30.02
C LYS A 167 -16.08 13.39 31.38
N GLY A 168 -15.18 13.83 32.26
CA GLY A 168 -15.11 13.28 33.59
C GLY A 168 -13.92 13.75 34.40
N ALA A 169 -13.83 15.05 34.66
CA ALA A 169 -13.24 15.57 35.89
C ALA A 169 -13.57 17.06 36.05
N GLN A 170 -14.70 17.35 36.69
CA GLN A 170 -14.79 18.42 37.69
C GLN A 170 -16.10 18.25 38.46
N ASN A 171 -15.92 17.90 39.74
CA ASN A 171 -16.93 17.87 40.79
C ASN A 171 -17.48 19.27 41.07
#